data_AF-A0A8H5LK88-F1
#
_entry.id   AF-A0A8H5LK88-F1
#
_cell.length_a   1.000
_cell.length_b   1.000
_cell.length_c   1.000
_cell.angle_alpha   90.00
_cell.angle_beta   90.00
_cell.angle_gamma   90.00
#
_symmetry.space_group_name_H-M   'P 1'
#
loop_
_entity.id
_entity.type
_entity.pdbx_description
1 polymer ?
#
loop_
_entity_poly.entity_id
_entity_poly.type
_entity_poly.pdbx_seq_one_letter_code
_entity_poly.pdbx_strand_id
1 'polypeptide(L)'
;MSVIPGAHNVVINVGQIIAQSKYYNQSGTTGMDILYEASTPEASIDAEEQDYTPSCYEGTHEQYIKNITTWATASNEDDSIPLLYWMKGPAAVGKSAIAQTCAKHLKESGHLATAFFFSIRGQCKDHTCFFPTLTYQLSTTLPDYCDILNHKVSVDRTIIKKMMLSQFIYLITELLWEFREQGKDIQRRTIFLDGLEKCHSTSIQMEIIKIITLLI
;
A
#
# COMPACT_ATOMS: atom_id res chain seq x y z
N MET A 1 -40.42 3.19 13.33
CA MET A 1 -39.48 3.62 12.27
C MET A 1 -39.06 5.04 12.64
N SER A 2 -37.85 5.22 13.21
CA SER A 2 -37.36 6.53 13.66
C SER A 2 -36.61 7.20 12.50
N VAL A 3 -36.97 8.45 12.20
CA VAL A 3 -36.43 9.17 11.02
C VAL A 3 -35.00 9.66 11.27
N ILE A 4 -34.51 9.72 12.52
CA ILE A 4 -33.14 10.18 12.84
C ILE A 4 -32.59 9.45 14.08
N PRO A 5 -32.03 8.23 13.96
CA PRO A 5 -31.40 7.54 15.08
C PRO A 5 -30.06 8.22 15.44
N GLY A 6 -29.88 8.61 16.71
CA GLY A 6 -28.60 9.15 17.23
C GLY A 6 -28.47 10.67 17.29
N ALA A 7 -29.54 11.43 17.02
CA ALA A 7 -29.52 12.89 17.16
C ALA A 7 -29.77 13.34 18.61
N HIS A 8 -28.89 14.19 19.14
CA HIS A 8 -29.09 14.90 20.39
C HIS A 8 -29.08 16.42 20.14
N ASN A 9 -30.01 17.14 20.79
CA ASN A 9 -30.25 18.60 20.67
C ASN A 9 -30.68 19.08 19.27
N VAL A 10 -31.82 18.58 18.78
CA VAL A 10 -32.47 19.10 17.58
C VAL A 10 -33.31 20.33 17.94
N VAL A 11 -32.95 21.50 17.42
CA VAL A 11 -33.78 22.72 17.46
C VAL A 11 -34.35 22.92 16.07
N ILE A 12 -35.66 22.74 15.92
CA ILE A 12 -36.37 22.99 14.67
C ILE A 12 -36.91 24.41 14.71
N ASN A 13 -36.26 25.32 13.99
CA ASN A 13 -36.80 26.65 13.73
C ASN A 13 -37.22 26.67 12.25
N VAL A 14 -38.50 26.89 12.00
CA VAL A 14 -39.11 26.76 10.67
C VAL A 14 -38.51 27.85 9.75
N GLY A 15 -37.51 27.49 8.95
CA GLY A 15 -36.96 28.38 7.92
C GLY A 15 -35.49 28.20 7.53
N GLN A 16 -34.63 27.60 8.36
CA GLN A 16 -33.22 27.38 8.00
C GLN A 16 -32.65 26.11 8.66
N ILE A 17 -32.13 25.18 7.85
CA ILE A 17 -31.29 24.08 8.34
C ILE A 17 -29.86 24.63 8.43
N ILE A 18 -29.41 24.97 9.63
CA ILE A 18 -28.02 25.32 9.88
C ILE A 18 -27.31 24.06 10.38
N ALA A 19 -26.56 23.40 9.51
CA ALA A 19 -25.63 22.35 9.92
C ALA A 19 -24.40 23.01 10.53
N GLN A 20 -24.35 23.11 11.86
CA GLN A 20 -23.12 23.51 12.56
C GLN A 20 -22.25 22.26 12.72
N SER A 21 -21.14 22.18 11.97
CA SER A 21 -20.10 21.18 12.23
C SER A 21 -19.43 21.53 13.56
N LYS A 22 -19.82 20.84 14.63
CA LYS A 22 -19.00 20.79 15.83
C LYS A 22 -17.82 19.86 15.52
N TYR A 23 -16.63 20.43 15.38
CA TYR A 23 -15.38 19.69 15.49
C TYR A 23 -15.28 19.15 16.92
N TYR A 24 -15.82 17.94 17.15
CA TYR A 24 -15.45 17.17 18.31
C TYR A 24 -14.00 16.73 18.07
N ASN A 25 -13.07 17.18 18.92
CA ASN A 25 -11.80 16.49 19.10
C ASN A 25 -12.11 15.09 19.62
N GLN A 26 -12.37 14.15 18.72
CA GLN A 26 -12.57 12.75 19.07
C GLN A 26 -11.21 12.18 19.44
N SER A 27 -10.96 12.03 20.73
CA SER A 27 -9.95 11.13 21.28
C SER A 27 -10.38 9.67 21.06
N GLY A 28 -10.61 9.28 19.81
CA GLY A 28 -11.00 7.93 19.41
C GLY A 28 -10.02 7.38 18.38
N THR A 29 -9.79 6.07 18.40
CA THR A 29 -8.94 5.35 17.44
C THR A 29 -9.33 5.72 16.00
N THR A 30 -8.39 6.29 15.26
CA THR A 30 -8.56 6.70 13.86
C THR A 30 -8.52 5.48 12.93
N GLY A 31 -8.94 5.66 11.68
CA GLY A 31 -8.77 4.63 10.66
C GLY A 31 -7.29 4.28 10.44
N MET A 32 -6.41 5.28 10.55
CA MET A 32 -4.96 5.07 10.43
C MET A 32 -4.39 4.26 11.59
N ASP A 33 -4.87 4.45 12.82
CA ASP A 33 -4.45 3.65 13.96
C ASP A 33 -4.83 2.17 13.77
N ILE A 34 -6.05 1.90 13.30
CA ILE A 34 -6.53 0.54 13.00
C ILE A 34 -5.67 -0.10 11.90
N LEU A 35 -5.33 0.67 10.87
CA LEU A 35 -4.52 0.17 9.77
C LEU A 35 -3.08 -0.11 10.20
N TYR A 36 -2.52 0.76 11.03
CA TYR A 36 -1.19 0.58 11.61
C TYR A 36 -1.12 -0.70 12.47
N GLU A 37 -2.11 -0.94 13.33
CA GLU A 37 -2.20 -2.16 14.14
C GLU A 37 -2.31 -3.45 13.29
N ALA A 38 -2.88 -3.37 12.10
CA ALA A 38 -2.98 -4.49 11.15
C ALA A 38 -1.76 -4.60 10.21
N SER A 39 -0.86 -3.62 10.24
CA SER A 39 0.33 -3.58 9.39
C SER A 39 1.52 -4.28 10.04
N THR A 40 2.56 -4.51 9.25
CA THR A 40 3.85 -5.02 9.71
C THR A 40 4.95 -4.09 9.21
N PRO A 41 5.35 -3.10 10.03
CA PRO A 41 6.43 -2.17 9.70
C PRO A 41 7.74 -2.85 9.31
N GLU A 42 8.00 -4.06 9.83
CA GLU A 42 9.19 -4.89 9.57
C GLU A 42 9.30 -5.36 8.10
N ALA A 43 8.19 -5.34 7.36
CA ALA A 43 8.17 -5.67 5.94
C ALA A 43 8.51 -4.46 5.03
N SER A 44 8.67 -3.27 5.59
CA SER A 44 9.02 -2.05 4.85
C SER A 44 10.48 -2.06 4.39
N ILE A 45 10.78 -1.22 3.39
CA ILE A 45 12.15 -1.01 2.89
C ILE A 45 13.13 -0.51 3.98
N ASP A 46 12.63 0.23 4.97
CA ASP A 46 13.42 0.96 5.97
C ASP A 46 13.53 0.21 7.29
N ALA A 47 12.96 -0.98 7.38
CA ALA A 47 12.93 -1.75 8.61
C ALA A 47 14.34 -2.22 9.01
N GLU A 48 14.56 -2.37 10.32
CA GLU A 48 15.82 -2.91 10.87
C GLU A 48 16.11 -4.32 10.32
N GLU A 49 15.05 -5.11 10.07
CA GLU A 49 15.15 -6.41 9.42
C GLU A 49 15.78 -6.34 8.03
N GLN A 50 15.65 -5.21 7.32
CA GLN A 50 16.27 -4.99 6.02
C GLN A 50 17.72 -4.52 6.10
N ASP A 51 18.20 -4.09 7.26
CA ASP A 51 19.63 -3.78 7.45
C ASP A 51 20.48 -5.05 7.28
N TYR A 52 19.90 -6.22 7.56
CA TYR A 52 20.49 -7.53 7.29
C TYR A 52 20.34 -8.01 5.84
N THR A 53 19.50 -7.35 5.02
CA THR A 53 19.38 -7.63 3.58
C THR A 53 20.37 -6.72 2.83
N PRO A 54 21.54 -7.24 2.42
CA PRO A 54 22.55 -6.38 1.83
C PRO A 54 22.03 -5.78 0.51
N SER A 55 22.23 -4.48 0.34
CA SER A 55 22.17 -3.86 -1.00
C SER A 55 23.29 -4.44 -1.87
N CYS A 56 23.13 -4.34 -3.19
CA CYS A 56 24.17 -4.72 -4.13
C CYS A 56 25.44 -3.90 -3.85
N TYR A 57 26.59 -4.56 -3.85
CA TYR A 57 27.86 -3.85 -3.86
C TYR A 57 28.01 -3.05 -5.15
N GLU A 58 28.70 -1.93 -5.08
CA GLU A 58 29.03 -1.12 -6.25
C GLU A 58 29.71 -1.99 -7.34
N GLY A 59 29.33 -1.78 -8.61
CA GLY A 59 29.82 -2.61 -9.72
C GLY A 59 29.10 -3.95 -9.91
N THR A 60 28.19 -4.35 -9.01
CA THR A 60 27.47 -5.63 -9.12
C THR A 60 26.06 -5.45 -9.65
N HIS A 61 25.60 -6.39 -10.50
CA HIS A 61 24.24 -6.42 -11.05
C HIS A 61 23.77 -5.13 -11.73
N GLU A 62 24.69 -4.26 -12.16
CA GLU A 62 24.39 -2.92 -12.68
C GLU A 62 23.38 -2.94 -13.83
N GLN A 63 23.49 -3.91 -14.72
CA GLN A 63 22.56 -4.05 -15.83
C GLN A 63 21.12 -4.31 -15.36
N TYR A 64 20.94 -5.16 -14.32
CA TYR A 64 19.61 -5.41 -13.76
C TYR A 64 19.06 -4.18 -13.06
N ILE A 65 19.90 -3.51 -12.27
CA ILE A 65 19.52 -2.27 -11.57
C ILE A 65 19.09 -1.21 -12.58
N LYS A 66 19.87 -1.01 -13.64
CA LYS A 66 19.55 -0.06 -14.72
C LYS A 66 18.25 -0.41 -15.43
N ASN A 67 18.04 -1.68 -15.78
CA ASN A 67 16.83 -2.11 -16.48
C ASN A 67 15.58 -1.88 -15.63
N ILE A 68 15.62 -2.26 -14.35
CA ILE A 68 14.48 -2.12 -13.43
C ILE A 68 14.18 -0.65 -13.17
N THR A 69 15.21 0.16 -12.90
CA THR A 69 15.02 1.61 -12.66
C THR A 69 14.50 2.32 -13.90
N THR A 70 15.02 2.01 -15.09
CA THR A 70 14.51 2.57 -16.36
C THR A 70 13.05 2.20 -16.61
N TRP A 71 12.68 0.94 -16.36
CA TRP A 71 11.29 0.48 -16.46
C TRP A 71 10.37 1.19 -15.45
N ALA A 72 10.84 1.37 -14.22
CA ALA A 72 10.10 2.00 -13.14
C ALA A 72 9.84 3.50 -13.37
N THR A 73 10.80 4.20 -14.00
CA THR A 73 10.73 5.65 -14.27
C THR A 73 10.26 5.99 -15.68
N ALA A 74 9.73 5.02 -16.43
CA ALA A 74 9.20 5.29 -17.77
C ALA A 74 7.96 6.21 -17.71
N SER A 75 7.70 6.94 -18.80
CA SER A 75 6.55 7.85 -18.88
C SER A 75 5.22 7.10 -18.75
N ASN A 76 4.22 7.75 -18.14
CA ASN A 76 2.85 7.26 -18.07
C ASN A 76 2.17 7.16 -19.45
N GLU A 77 2.68 7.87 -20.45
CA GLU A 77 2.11 7.93 -21.80
C GLU A 77 2.61 6.80 -22.72
N ASP A 78 3.57 6.00 -22.24
CA ASP A 78 4.12 4.89 -23.02
C ASP A 78 3.40 3.58 -22.67
N ASP A 79 2.28 3.34 -23.35
CA ASP A 79 1.47 2.12 -23.25
C ASP A 79 2.24 0.84 -23.64
N SER A 80 3.44 0.97 -24.22
CA SER A 80 4.28 -0.20 -24.53
C SER A 80 5.00 -0.77 -23.31
N ILE A 81 5.07 -0.01 -22.20
CA ILE A 81 5.78 -0.41 -20.99
C ILE A 81 4.87 -1.25 -20.10
N PRO A 82 5.22 -2.53 -19.81
CA PRO A 82 4.39 -3.40 -19.00
C PRO A 82 4.21 -2.84 -17.58
N LEU A 83 3.04 -3.07 -16.96
CA LEU A 83 2.77 -2.66 -15.57
C LEU A 83 3.37 -3.60 -14.52
N LEU A 84 3.76 -4.82 -14.92
CA LEU A 84 4.43 -5.80 -14.05
C LEU A 84 5.79 -6.18 -14.62
N TYR A 85 6.82 -6.03 -13.77
CA TYR A 85 8.15 -6.57 -14.01
C TYR A 85 8.36 -7.78 -13.10
N TRP A 86 8.57 -8.96 -13.69
CA TRP A 86 8.77 -10.19 -12.94
C TRP A 86 10.23 -10.66 -12.97
N MET A 87 10.94 -10.54 -11.85
CA MET A 87 12.32 -11.00 -11.72
C MET A 87 12.39 -12.43 -11.19
N LYS A 88 12.61 -13.41 -12.08
CA LYS A 88 12.84 -14.81 -11.71
C LYS A 88 14.31 -15.17 -11.79
N GLY A 89 14.79 -16.00 -10.86
CA GLY A 89 16.14 -16.54 -10.89
C GLY A 89 16.38 -17.54 -9.76
N PRO A 90 17.49 -18.30 -9.80
CA PRO A 90 17.82 -19.30 -8.78
C PRO A 90 17.89 -18.71 -7.36
N ALA A 91 17.84 -19.55 -6.34
CA ALA A 91 18.07 -19.12 -4.96
C ALA A 91 19.49 -18.55 -4.81
N ALA A 92 19.67 -17.59 -3.89
CA ALA A 92 20.96 -16.99 -3.52
C ALA A 92 21.71 -16.20 -4.63
N VAL A 93 21.08 -15.89 -5.77
CA VAL A 93 21.70 -15.03 -6.82
C VAL A 93 21.58 -13.52 -6.57
N GLY A 94 21.20 -13.11 -5.36
CA GLY A 94 21.11 -11.69 -5.00
C GLY A 94 19.83 -10.96 -5.44
N LYS A 95 18.73 -11.64 -5.76
CA LYS A 95 17.47 -10.98 -6.17
C LYS A 95 16.96 -9.97 -5.15
N SER A 96 16.90 -10.35 -3.87
CA SER A 96 16.51 -9.44 -2.78
C SER A 96 17.46 -8.24 -2.66
N ALA A 97 18.76 -8.42 -2.90
CA ALA A 97 19.74 -7.32 -2.92
C ALA A 97 19.48 -6.34 -4.07
N ILE A 98 19.15 -6.85 -5.26
CA ILE A 98 18.76 -6.05 -6.42
C ILE A 98 17.46 -5.29 -6.14
N ALA A 99 16.44 -5.96 -5.60
CA ALA A 99 15.17 -5.34 -5.22
C ALA A 99 15.38 -4.22 -4.20
N GLN A 100 16.15 -4.47 -3.13
CA GLN A 100 16.47 -3.50 -2.09
C GLN A 100 17.21 -2.28 -2.68
N THR A 101 18.20 -2.51 -3.55
CA THR A 101 18.98 -1.43 -4.19
C THR A 101 18.10 -0.58 -5.11
N CYS A 102 17.29 -1.21 -5.96
CA CYS A 102 16.38 -0.48 -6.86
C CYS A 102 15.34 0.30 -6.07
N ALA A 103 14.76 -0.29 -5.02
CA ALA A 103 13.78 0.36 -4.20
C ALA A 103 14.37 1.60 -3.48
N LYS A 104 15.62 1.52 -3.00
CA LYS A 104 16.32 2.69 -2.42
C LYS A 104 16.52 3.80 -3.44
N HIS A 105 17.04 3.50 -4.63
CA HIS A 105 17.19 4.49 -5.70
C HIS A 105 15.86 5.14 -6.11
N LEU A 106 14.79 4.34 -6.17
CA LEU A 106 13.46 4.83 -6.54
C LEU A 106 12.82 5.64 -5.41
N LYS A 107 13.14 5.33 -4.15
CA LYS A 107 12.73 6.16 -3.01
C LYS A 107 13.40 7.54 -3.07
N GLU A 108 14.72 7.57 -3.29
CA GLU A 108 15.50 8.81 -3.38
C GLU A 108 15.06 9.69 -4.56
N SER A 109 14.71 9.07 -5.69
CA SER A 109 14.21 9.79 -6.87
C SER A 109 12.70 10.07 -6.85
N GLY A 110 11.98 9.68 -5.80
CA GLY A 110 10.55 9.94 -5.66
C GLY A 110 9.64 9.10 -6.55
N HIS A 111 10.09 7.95 -7.05
CA HIS A 111 9.33 7.01 -7.89
C HIS A 111 8.87 5.74 -7.15
N LEU A 112 9.34 5.50 -5.92
CA LEU A 112 8.83 4.43 -5.08
C LEU A 112 7.48 4.83 -4.47
N ALA A 113 6.45 4.01 -4.65
CA ALA A 113 5.18 4.15 -3.95
C ALA A 113 5.24 3.43 -2.61
N THR A 114 5.67 2.17 -2.62
CA THR A 114 5.88 1.38 -1.41
C THR A 114 6.72 0.13 -1.73
N ALA A 115 7.18 -0.57 -0.70
CA ALA A 115 7.84 -1.85 -0.83
C ALA A 115 7.44 -2.79 0.30
N PHE A 116 7.25 -4.06 -0.05
CA PHE A 116 6.94 -5.13 0.88
C PHE A 116 7.91 -6.29 0.65
N PHE A 117 8.71 -6.57 1.68
CA PHE A 117 9.71 -7.62 1.69
C PHE A 117 9.26 -8.76 2.60
N PHE A 118 8.89 -9.89 2.02
CA PHE A 118 8.59 -11.10 2.77
C PHE A 118 9.86 -11.59 3.47
N SER A 119 9.76 -11.85 4.78
CA SER A 119 10.86 -12.31 5.61
C SER A 119 10.42 -13.47 6.51
N ILE A 120 11.29 -14.47 6.65
CA ILE A 120 11.07 -15.63 7.54
C ILE A 120 11.26 -15.21 9.01
N ARG A 121 12.02 -14.13 9.26
CA ARG A 121 12.40 -13.66 10.60
C ARG A 121 11.41 -12.64 11.19
N GLY A 122 10.56 -12.03 10.38
CA GLY A 122 9.62 -10.98 10.79
C GLY A 122 8.25 -11.49 11.26
N GLN A 123 7.41 -10.55 11.70
CA GLN A 123 6.03 -10.81 12.13
C GLN A 123 5.04 -11.02 10.97
N CYS A 124 5.39 -10.67 9.73
CA CYS A 124 4.61 -11.01 8.52
C CYS A 124 4.78 -12.49 8.15
N LYS A 125 4.40 -13.39 9.06
CA LYS A 125 4.21 -14.81 8.75
C LYS A 125 2.83 -15.06 8.14
N ASP A 126 1.92 -14.12 8.32
CA ASP A 126 0.54 -14.22 7.85
C ASP A 126 0.28 -13.19 6.75
N HIS A 127 -0.07 -13.68 5.55
CA HIS A 127 -0.48 -12.89 4.39
C HIS A 127 -1.60 -11.86 4.64
N THR A 128 -2.33 -12.00 5.74
CA THR A 128 -3.36 -11.03 6.17
C THR A 128 -2.78 -9.64 6.43
N CYS A 129 -1.48 -9.52 6.77
CA CYS A 129 -0.77 -8.24 6.92
C CYS A 129 -0.52 -7.52 5.58
N PHE A 130 -0.60 -8.22 4.44
CA PHE A 130 -0.04 -7.74 3.17
C PHE A 130 -0.65 -6.43 2.67
N PHE A 131 -1.97 -6.42 2.41
CA PHE A 131 -2.65 -5.21 1.94
C PHE A 131 -2.77 -4.11 3.01
N PRO A 132 -3.01 -4.41 4.30
CA PRO A 132 -2.93 -3.40 5.36
C PRO A 132 -1.57 -2.70 5.41
N THR A 133 -0.48 -3.46 5.29
CA THR A 133 0.88 -2.90 5.28
C THR A 133 1.12 -2.03 4.05
N LEU A 134 0.79 -2.53 2.86
CA LEU A 134 0.96 -1.77 1.62
C LEU A 134 0.17 -0.46 1.66
N THR A 135 -1.08 -0.50 2.09
CA THR A 135 -1.96 0.69 2.13
C THR A 135 -1.52 1.69 3.19
N TYR A 136 -1.06 1.23 4.35
CA TYR A 136 -0.45 2.11 5.35
C TYR A 136 0.80 2.81 4.79
N GLN A 137 1.72 2.07 4.18
CA GLN A 137 2.92 2.65 3.57
C GLN A 137 2.61 3.61 2.41
N LEU A 138 1.57 3.33 1.62
CA LEU A 138 1.11 4.25 0.58
C LEU A 138 0.61 5.58 1.18
N SER A 139 -0.11 5.52 2.31
CA SER A 139 -0.62 6.71 2.99
C SER A 139 0.49 7.63 3.53
N THR A 140 1.64 7.07 3.92
CA THR A 140 2.78 7.85 4.39
C THR A 140 3.57 8.48 3.25
N THR A 141 3.47 7.91 2.05
CA THR A 141 4.15 8.39 0.84
C THR A 141 3.28 9.38 0.05
N LEU A 142 1.95 9.27 0.16
CA LEU A 142 0.97 10.06 -0.59
C LEU A 142 -0.01 10.74 0.39
N PRO A 143 0.23 11.99 0.83
CA PRO A 143 -0.59 12.64 1.84
C PRO A 143 -2.08 12.71 1.47
N ASP A 144 -2.39 13.00 0.21
CA ASP A 144 -3.76 13.06 -0.31
C ASP A 144 -4.49 11.70 -0.26
N TYR A 145 -3.75 10.60 -0.26
CA TYR A 145 -4.27 9.24 -0.11
C TYR A 145 -4.68 8.97 1.34
N CYS A 146 -3.95 9.54 2.30
CA CYS A 146 -4.12 9.32 3.74
C CYS A 146 -5.52 9.71 4.22
N ASP A 147 -6.02 10.89 3.82
CA ASP A 147 -7.33 11.38 4.28
C ASP A 147 -8.48 10.46 3.86
N ILE A 148 -8.47 10.04 2.58
CA ILE A 148 -9.47 9.12 2.03
C ILE A 148 -9.36 7.76 2.72
N LEU A 149 -8.15 7.23 2.86
CA LEU A 149 -7.91 5.95 3.52
C LEU A 149 -8.39 5.95 4.97
N ASN A 150 -8.04 7.00 5.72
CA ASN A 150 -8.46 7.18 7.10
C ASN A 150 -9.99 7.17 7.22
N HIS A 151 -10.69 7.86 6.31
CA HIS A 151 -12.14 7.85 6.27
C HIS A 151 -12.70 6.45 5.98
N LYS A 152 -12.22 5.78 4.93
CA LYS A 152 -12.68 4.43 4.53
C LYS A 152 -12.53 3.41 5.65
N VAL A 153 -11.37 3.37 6.32
CA VAL A 153 -11.13 2.46 7.45
C VAL A 153 -11.93 2.87 8.70
N SER A 154 -12.17 4.17 8.90
CA SER A 154 -13.03 4.63 10.01
C SER A 154 -14.49 4.21 9.84
N VAL A 155 -14.98 4.19 8.59
CA VAL A 155 -16.34 3.76 8.22
C VAL A 155 -16.48 2.24 8.33
N ASP A 156 -15.56 1.48 7.73
CA ASP A 156 -15.53 0.01 7.84
C ASP A 156 -14.25 -0.48 8.51
N ARG A 157 -14.26 -0.47 9.84
CA ARG A 157 -13.13 -0.95 10.67
C ARG A 157 -12.83 -2.44 10.47
N THR A 158 -13.76 -3.20 9.90
CA THR A 158 -13.60 -4.65 9.71
C THR A 158 -12.81 -4.98 8.44
N ILE A 159 -12.59 -4.00 7.56
CA ILE A 159 -11.92 -4.22 6.27
C ILE A 159 -10.56 -4.90 6.42
N ILE A 160 -9.77 -4.51 7.42
CA ILE A 160 -8.46 -5.10 7.74
C ILE A 160 -8.50 -6.60 8.11
N LYS A 161 -9.69 -7.15 8.35
CA LYS A 161 -9.92 -8.57 8.66
C LYS A 161 -10.69 -9.31 7.55
N LYS A 162 -11.10 -8.61 6.48
CA LYS A 162 -11.77 -9.22 5.33
C LYS A 162 -10.77 -9.96 4.44
N MET A 163 -11.29 -10.68 3.45
CA MET A 163 -10.50 -11.37 2.45
C MET A 163 -9.55 -10.40 1.72
N MET A 164 -8.38 -10.91 1.30
CA MET A 164 -7.37 -10.13 0.58
C MET A 164 -7.95 -9.40 -0.65
N LEU A 165 -8.81 -10.05 -1.43
CA LEU A 165 -9.47 -9.42 -2.57
C LEU A 165 -10.34 -8.21 -2.16
N SER A 166 -11.09 -8.33 -1.05
CA SER A 166 -11.91 -7.22 -0.54
C SER A 166 -11.04 -6.07 -0.03
N GLN A 167 -9.94 -6.38 0.67
CA GLN A 167 -8.97 -5.37 1.11
C GLN A 167 -8.37 -4.65 -0.09
N PHE A 168 -7.94 -5.38 -1.11
CA PHE A 168 -7.36 -4.80 -2.33
C PHE A 168 -8.33 -3.89 -3.06
N ILE A 169 -9.55 -4.37 -3.34
CA ILE A 169 -10.56 -3.57 -4.05
C ILE A 169 -10.88 -2.29 -3.26
N TYR A 170 -11.18 -2.43 -1.97
CA TYR A 170 -11.67 -1.30 -1.18
C TYR A 170 -10.58 -0.29 -0.81
N LEU A 171 -9.40 -0.78 -0.41
CA LEU A 171 -8.32 0.06 0.12
C LEU A 171 -7.35 0.56 -0.95
N ILE A 172 -7.29 -0.08 -2.13
CA ILE A 172 -6.40 0.30 -3.23
C ILE A 172 -7.23 0.73 -4.44
N THR A 173 -7.97 -0.18 -5.08
CA THR A 173 -8.62 0.11 -6.38
C THR A 173 -9.66 1.22 -6.30
N GLU A 174 -10.65 1.10 -5.41
CA GLU A 174 -11.69 2.11 -5.22
C GLU A 174 -11.11 3.42 -4.70
N LEU A 175 -10.12 3.36 -3.81
CA LEU A 175 -9.49 4.57 -3.28
C LEU A 175 -8.74 5.33 -4.39
N LEU A 176 -7.99 4.63 -5.24
CA LEU A 176 -7.35 5.22 -6.42
C LEU A 176 -8.37 5.81 -7.41
N TRP A 177 -9.54 5.19 -7.54
CA TRP A 177 -10.65 5.74 -8.32
C TRP A 177 -11.18 7.04 -7.70
N GLU A 178 -11.50 7.04 -6.41
CA GLU A 178 -11.94 8.23 -5.67
C GLU A 178 -10.90 9.36 -5.73
N PHE A 179 -9.61 9.01 -5.71
CA PHE A 179 -8.51 9.94 -5.86
C PHE A 179 -8.52 10.63 -7.24
N ARG A 180 -8.71 9.83 -8.31
CA ARG A 180 -8.81 10.35 -9.69
C ARG A 180 -10.04 11.22 -9.91
N GLU A 181 -11.18 10.84 -9.34
CA GLU A 181 -12.43 11.62 -9.44
C GLU A 181 -12.31 13.01 -8.77
N GLN A 182 -11.42 13.16 -7.79
CA GLN A 182 -11.09 14.47 -7.20
C GLN A 182 -10.16 15.32 -8.08
N GLY A 183 -9.85 14.88 -9.30
CA GLY A 183 -8.93 15.55 -10.22
C GLY A 183 -7.46 15.44 -9.78
N LYS A 184 -7.15 14.54 -8.84
CA LYS A 184 -5.77 14.25 -8.42
C LYS A 184 -5.24 13.11 -9.28
N ASP A 185 -4.01 13.24 -9.77
CA ASP A 185 -3.34 12.17 -10.51
C ASP A 185 -2.11 11.69 -9.74
N ILE A 186 -1.84 10.40 -9.84
CA ILE A 186 -0.65 9.78 -9.27
C ILE A 186 0.24 9.45 -10.45
N GLN A 187 1.37 10.14 -10.53
CA GLN A 187 2.43 9.79 -11.48
C GLN A 187 2.83 8.32 -11.33
N ARG A 188 3.45 7.74 -12.37
CA ARG A 188 3.95 6.36 -12.30
C ARG A 188 4.78 6.17 -11.03
N ARG A 189 4.37 5.23 -10.19
CA ARG A 189 5.13 4.83 -9.01
C ARG A 189 5.23 3.32 -8.95
N THR A 190 6.33 2.83 -8.39
CA THR A 190 6.63 1.40 -8.33
C THR A 190 6.31 0.84 -6.95
N ILE A 191 5.73 -0.36 -6.93
CA ILE A 191 5.56 -1.18 -5.73
C ILE A 191 6.54 -2.36 -5.84
N PHE A 192 7.45 -2.49 -4.87
CA PHE A 192 8.34 -3.66 -4.81
C PHE A 192 7.72 -4.76 -3.95
N LEU A 193 7.67 -5.97 -4.50
CA LEU A 193 7.29 -7.20 -3.80
C LEU A 193 8.43 -8.20 -3.93
N ASP A 194 9.15 -8.45 -2.84
CA ASP A 194 10.27 -9.40 -2.82
C ASP A 194 10.03 -10.54 -1.83
N GLY A 195 10.52 -11.73 -2.17
CA GLY A 195 10.45 -12.88 -1.28
C GLY A 195 9.10 -13.57 -1.25
N LEU A 196 8.24 -13.39 -2.27
CA LEU A 196 6.92 -14.03 -2.34
C LEU A 196 7.00 -15.55 -2.10
N GLU A 197 8.09 -16.20 -2.52
CA GLU A 197 8.35 -17.62 -2.29
C GLU A 197 8.47 -18.00 -0.80
N LYS A 198 8.74 -17.03 0.07
CA LYS A 198 8.83 -17.18 1.53
C LYS A 198 7.45 -17.10 2.20
N CYS A 199 6.39 -16.77 1.44
CA CYS A 199 5.03 -16.80 1.93
C CYS A 199 4.60 -18.24 2.26
N HIS A 200 3.79 -18.39 3.31
CA HIS A 200 3.52 -19.67 4.00
C HIS A 200 3.00 -20.80 3.10
N SER A 201 2.26 -20.50 2.03
CA SER A 201 1.74 -21.50 1.11
C SER A 201 1.72 -21.03 -0.34
N THR A 202 1.83 -21.97 -1.28
CA THR A 202 1.69 -21.72 -2.72
C THR A 202 0.30 -21.18 -3.08
N SER A 203 -0.76 -21.59 -2.36
CA SER A 203 -2.11 -21.08 -2.63
C SER A 203 -2.21 -19.58 -2.39
N ILE A 204 -1.61 -19.10 -1.30
CA ILE A 204 -1.58 -17.67 -0.97
C ILE A 204 -0.71 -16.90 -1.97
N GLN A 205 0.45 -17.44 -2.36
CA GLN A 205 1.30 -16.83 -3.38
C GLN A 205 0.52 -16.62 -4.70
N MET A 206 -0.23 -17.64 -5.11
CA MET A 206 -1.07 -17.57 -6.30
C MET A 206 -2.25 -16.59 -6.14
N GLU A 207 -2.83 -16.49 -4.94
CA GLU A 207 -3.89 -15.53 -4.66
C GLU A 207 -3.38 -14.09 -4.76
N ILE A 208 -2.22 -13.78 -4.14
CA ILE A 208 -1.57 -12.47 -4.24
C ILE A 208 -1.30 -12.12 -5.71
N ILE A 209 -0.68 -13.04 -6.47
CA ILE A 209 -0.39 -12.82 -7.91
C ILE A 209 -1.68 -12.53 -8.66
N LYS A 210 -2.73 -13.35 -8.48
CA LYS A 210 -4.02 -13.14 -9.16
C LYS A 210 -4.61 -11.78 -8.84
N ILE A 211 -4.59 -11.38 -7.56
CA ILE A 211 -5.15 -10.10 -7.12
C ILE A 211 -4.38 -8.93 -7.73
N ILE A 212 -3.04 -8.90 -7.65
CA ILE A 212 -2.26 -7.77 -8.17
C ILE A 212 -2.34 -7.68 -9.70
N THR A 213 -2.57 -8.80 -10.40
CA THR A 213 -2.78 -8.79 -11.85
C THR A 213 -4.15 -8.28 -12.27
N LEU A 214 -5.09 -8.03 -11.35
CA LEU A 214 -6.39 -7.42 -11.70
C LEU A 214 -6.26 -5.94 -12.11
N LEU A 215 -5.12 -5.29 -11.81
CA LEU A 215 -4.85 -3.90 -12.17
C LEU A 215 -4.08 -3.74 -13.49
N ILE A 216 -3.79 -4.85 -14.18
CA ILE A 216 -2.96 -4.91 -15.39
C ILE A 216 -3.83 -5.35 -16.57
#